data_AF-U9TDQ6-F1
#
_entry.id   AF-U9TDQ6-F1
#
_cell.length_a   1.000
_cell.length_b   1.000
_cell.length_c   1.000
_cell.angle_alpha   90.00
_cell.angle_beta   90.00
_cell.angle_gamma   90.00
#
_symmetry.space_group_name_H-M   'P 1'
#
loop_
_entity.id
_entity.type
_entity.pdbx_description
1 polymer ?
#
loop_
_entity_poly.entity_id
_entity_poly.type
_entity_poly.pdbx_seq_one_letter_code
_entity_poly.pdbx_strand_id
1 'polypeptide(L)'
;MKLSKYDGNIHPDEWINDIQKYLALKDYDDDYLNFAISLVDSSIISLPTKINSFEELRNALKEDISFTVFKCTNKRLLESLKYIPEKEGYIVAKMIIVSGILNTVTEIGKS
;
A
#
# COMPACT_ATOMS: atom_id res chain seq x y z
N MET A 1 -10.84 -3.49 8.67
CA MET A 1 -9.90 -3.44 7.54
C MET A 1 -10.45 -2.47 6.50
N LYS A 2 -9.65 -1.56 5.97
CA LYS A 2 -10.09 -0.68 4.87
C LYS A 2 -9.71 -1.36 3.56
N LEU A 3 -10.71 -1.83 2.82
CA LEU A 3 -10.50 -2.37 1.49
C LEU A 3 -10.16 -1.21 0.54
N SER A 4 -8.97 -1.21 -0.04
CA SER A 4 -8.52 -0.21 -1.00
C SER A 4 -8.14 -0.86 -2.33
N LYS A 5 -8.27 -0.09 -3.41
CA LYS A 5 -7.75 -0.49 -4.72
C LYS A 5 -6.23 -0.65 -4.67
N TYR A 6 -5.69 -1.51 -5.52
CA TYR A 6 -4.25 -1.57 -5.76
C TYR A 6 -3.86 -0.50 -6.80
N ASP A 7 -3.08 0.48 -6.38
CA ASP A 7 -2.62 1.61 -7.19
C ASP A 7 -1.09 1.66 -7.34
N GLY A 8 -0.39 0.62 -6.85
CA GLY A 8 1.06 0.53 -6.84
C GLY A 8 1.75 1.17 -5.63
N ASN A 9 1.03 1.77 -4.68
CA ASN A 9 1.62 2.43 -3.50
C ASN A 9 1.75 1.52 -2.26
N ILE A 10 1.45 0.23 -2.41
CA ILE A 10 1.55 -0.80 -1.36
C ILE A 10 2.29 -2.02 -1.91
N HIS A 11 2.97 -2.75 -1.03
CA HIS A 11 3.64 -3.97 -1.44
C HIS A 11 2.60 -5.04 -1.87
N PRO A 12 2.77 -5.71 -3.04
CA PRO A 12 1.79 -6.69 -3.53
C PRO A 12 1.43 -7.81 -2.54
N ASP A 13 2.42 -8.31 -1.77
CA ASP A 13 2.17 -9.35 -0.75
C ASP A 13 1.28 -8.84 0.40
N GLU A 14 1.49 -7.59 0.84
CA GLU A 14 0.70 -7.00 1.91
C GLU A 14 -0.74 -6.77 1.45
N TRP A 15 -0.89 -6.21 0.25
CA TRP A 15 -2.20 -5.97 -0.33
C TRP A 15 -2.99 -7.27 -0.56
N ILE A 16 -2.37 -8.30 -1.14
CA ILE A 16 -3.04 -9.61 -1.34
C ILE A 16 -3.45 -10.24 -0.01
N ASN A 17 -2.59 -10.19 1.01
CA ASN A 17 -2.90 -10.71 2.34
C ASN A 17 -4.10 -9.99 2.98
N ASP A 18 -4.18 -8.67 2.80
CA ASP A 18 -5.32 -7.89 3.25
C ASP A 18 -6.59 -8.31 2.49
N ILE A 19 -6.56 -8.40 1.15
CA ILE A 19 -7.69 -8.89 0.35
C ILE A 19 -8.17 -10.26 0.82
N GLN A 20 -7.25 -11.21 1.00
CA GLN A 20 -7.58 -12.57 1.46
C GLN A 20 -8.23 -12.58 2.85
N LYS A 21 -7.72 -11.77 3.79
CA LYS A 21 -8.34 -11.62 5.11
C LYS A 21 -9.75 -11.03 5.03
N TYR A 22 -9.95 -10.02 4.19
CA TYR A 22 -11.28 -9.43 3.98
C TYR A 22 -12.27 -10.45 3.41
N LEU A 23 -11.84 -11.21 2.42
CA LEU A 23 -12.64 -12.22 1.75
C LEU A 23 -13.03 -13.36 2.71
N ALA A 24 -12.07 -13.85 3.52
CA ALA A 24 -12.31 -14.86 4.54
C ALA A 24 -13.35 -14.42 5.60
N LEU A 25 -13.46 -13.11 5.87
CA LEU A 25 -14.46 -12.57 6.81
C LEU A 25 -15.86 -12.43 6.20
N LYS A 26 -15.98 -12.47 4.87
CA LYS A 26 -17.21 -12.14 4.16
C LYS A 26 -17.95 -13.36 3.59
N ASP A 27 -17.42 -14.57 3.77
CA ASP A 27 -18.01 -15.83 3.30
C ASP A 27 -18.45 -15.74 1.82
N TYR A 28 -17.57 -15.17 0.98
CA TYR A 28 -17.85 -15.02 -0.45
C TYR A 28 -17.77 -16.39 -1.13
N ASP A 29 -18.69 -16.65 -2.04
CA ASP A 29 -18.65 -17.84 -2.89
C ASP A 29 -17.49 -17.74 -3.91
N ASP A 30 -17.03 -18.88 -4.43
CA ASP A 30 -15.77 -19.26 -5.14
C ASP A 30 -15.00 -18.25 -6.05
N ASP A 31 -15.45 -17.02 -6.25
CA ASP A 31 -14.93 -16.04 -7.21
C ASP A 31 -13.96 -14.99 -6.61
N TYR A 32 -13.18 -15.40 -5.62
CA TYR A 32 -12.24 -14.54 -4.88
C TYR A 32 -11.18 -13.88 -5.75
N LEU A 33 -10.70 -14.57 -6.77
CA LEU A 33 -9.65 -14.08 -7.65
C LEU A 33 -10.17 -12.95 -8.55
N ASN A 34 -11.33 -13.11 -9.18
CA ASN A 34 -11.88 -12.06 -10.04
C ASN A 34 -12.26 -10.82 -9.23
N PHE A 35 -12.75 -11.01 -7.99
CA PHE A 35 -12.95 -9.90 -7.08
C PHE A 35 -11.65 -9.14 -6.82
N ALA A 36 -10.57 -9.84 -6.49
CA ALA A 36 -9.26 -9.22 -6.28
C ALA A 36 -8.77 -8.47 -7.54
N ILE A 37 -8.87 -9.09 -8.72
CA ILE A 37 -8.49 -8.47 -10.00
C ILE A 37 -9.29 -7.18 -10.24
N SER A 38 -10.59 -7.17 -9.92
CA SER A 38 -11.45 -5.98 -10.08
C SER A 38 -11.06 -4.78 -9.20
N LEU A 39 -10.28 -5.03 -8.14
CA LEU A 39 -9.77 -3.99 -7.24
C LEU A 39 -8.43 -3.42 -7.69
N VAL A 40 -7.82 -3.95 -8.74
CA VAL A 40 -6.62 -3.36 -9.32
C VAL A 40 -7.00 -2.13 -10.14
N ASP A 41 -6.31 -1.01 -9.91
CA ASP A 41 -6.55 0.22 -10.68
C ASP A 41 -5.97 0.08 -12.10
N SER A 42 -6.83 -0.32 -13.03
CA SER A 42 -6.46 -0.53 -14.43
C SER A 42 -6.06 0.76 -15.18
N SER A 43 -6.22 1.94 -14.58
CA SER A 43 -5.72 3.19 -15.15
C SER A 43 -4.22 3.39 -14.91
N ILE A 44 -3.66 2.68 -13.92
CA ILE A 44 -2.26 2.78 -13.49
C ILE A 44 -1.51 1.47 -13.77
N ILE A 45 -2.17 0.33 -13.55
CA ILE A 45 -1.58 -1.00 -13.57
C ILE A 45 -2.02 -1.76 -14.82
N SER A 46 -1.06 -2.34 -15.54
CA SER A 46 -1.36 -3.19 -16.70
C SER A 46 -1.21 -4.66 -16.32
N LEU A 47 -2.35 -5.36 -16.19
CA LEU A 47 -2.36 -6.80 -15.96
C LEU A 47 -2.34 -7.60 -17.27
N PRO A 48 -1.76 -8.81 -17.29
CA PRO A 48 -1.89 -9.74 -18.40
C PRO A 48 -3.35 -10.20 -18.59
N THR A 49 -3.69 -10.62 -19.81
CA THR A 49 -5.06 -11.02 -20.20
C THR A 49 -5.62 -12.19 -19.39
N LYS A 50 -4.75 -13.04 -18.84
CA LYS A 50 -5.16 -14.24 -18.09
C LYS A 50 -4.35 -14.35 -16.80
N ILE A 51 -5.06 -14.42 -15.68
CA ILE A 51 -4.53 -14.63 -14.33
C ILE A 51 -5.42 -15.70 -13.68
N ASN A 52 -4.83 -16.82 -13.25
CA ASN A 52 -5.56 -17.99 -12.75
C ASN A 52 -5.32 -18.25 -11.26
N SER A 53 -4.44 -17.50 -10.62
CA SER A 53 -4.15 -17.65 -9.21
C SER A 53 -3.72 -16.33 -8.57
N PHE A 54 -3.81 -16.27 -7.23
CA PHE A 54 -3.25 -15.14 -6.47
C PHE A 54 -1.72 -15.04 -6.62
N GLU A 55 -1.04 -16.16 -6.87
CA GLU A 55 0.39 -16.15 -7.16
C GLU A 55 0.69 -15.49 -8.50
N GLU A 56 -0.06 -15.83 -9.55
CA GLU A 56 0.05 -15.16 -10.85
C GLU A 56 -0.27 -13.67 -10.74
N LEU A 57 -1.33 -13.31 -9.99
CA LEU A 57 -1.68 -11.92 -9.73
C LEU A 57 -0.52 -11.18 -9.03
N ARG A 58 -0.01 -11.76 -7.94
CA ARG A 58 1.13 -11.19 -7.19
C ARG A 58 2.33 -10.93 -8.08
N ASN A 59 2.68 -11.93 -8.91
CA ASN A 59 3.85 -11.84 -9.77
C ASN A 59 3.64 -10.76 -10.83
N ALA A 60 2.46 -10.69 -11.44
CA ALA A 60 2.10 -9.62 -12.38
C ALA A 60 2.21 -8.23 -11.74
N LEU A 61 1.71 -8.06 -10.51
CA LEU A 61 1.84 -6.80 -9.77
C LEU A 61 3.31 -6.44 -9.44
N LYS A 62 4.17 -7.44 -9.20
CA LYS A 62 5.61 -7.23 -8.96
C LYS A 62 6.40 -6.92 -10.24
N GLU A 63 5.91 -7.38 -11.39
CA GLU A 63 6.52 -7.11 -12.69
C GLU A 63 6.13 -5.74 -13.25
N ASP A 64 4.99 -5.18 -12.82
CA ASP A 64 4.53 -3.86 -13.23
C ASP A 64 5.52 -2.73 -12.83
N ILE A 65 5.61 -1.71 -13.69
CA ILE A 65 6.53 -0.57 -13.51
C ILE A 65 6.25 0.21 -12.22
N SER A 66 4.99 0.28 -11.79
CA SER A 66 4.58 0.96 -10.56
C SER A 66 5.28 0.37 -9.33
N PHE A 67 5.43 -0.95 -9.25
CA PHE A 67 6.12 -1.60 -8.14
C PHE A 67 7.62 -1.26 -8.12
N THR A 68 8.23 -1.10 -9.30
CA THR A 68 9.60 -0.62 -9.41
C THR A 68 9.73 0.83 -8.91
N VAL A 69 8.79 1.70 -9.30
CA VAL A 69 8.73 3.10 -8.82
C VAL A 69 8.53 3.16 -7.31
N PHE A 70 7.64 2.32 -6.76
CA PHE A 70 7.41 2.19 -5.32
C PHE A 70 8.69 1.81 -4.56
N LYS A 71 9.42 0.77 -5.02
CA LYS A 71 10.70 0.36 -4.40
C LYS A 71 11.73 1.48 -4.44
N CYS A 72 11.90 2.14 -5.59
CA CYS A 72 12.86 3.23 -5.76
C CYS A 72 12.51 4.44 -4.87
N THR A 73 11.24 4.80 -4.77
CA THR A 73 10.77 5.89 -3.91
C THR A 73 11.03 5.59 -2.45
N ASN A 74 10.67 4.39 -1.98
CA ASN A 74 10.94 3.98 -0.60
C ASN A 74 12.44 3.93 -0.30
N LYS A 75 13.26 3.39 -1.20
CA LYS A 75 14.73 3.40 -1.05
C LYS A 75 15.27 4.82 -0.87
N ARG A 76 14.87 5.76 -1.74
CA ARG A 76 15.28 7.17 -1.64
C ARG A 76 14.79 7.82 -0.34
N LEU A 77 13.57 7.49 0.09
CA LEU A 77 13.05 7.95 1.37
C LEU A 77 13.90 7.43 2.52
N LEU A 78 14.18 6.12 2.57
CA LEU A 78 15.07 5.53 3.59
C LEU A 78 16.46 6.16 3.59
N GLU A 79 17.06 6.40 2.44
CA GLU A 79 18.37 7.08 2.32
C GLU A 79 18.32 8.54 2.82
N SER A 80 17.18 9.21 2.64
CA SER A 80 16.97 10.58 3.13
C SER A 80 16.75 10.66 4.65
N LEU A 81 16.29 9.58 5.28
CA LEU A 81 16.04 9.47 6.72
C LEU A 81 17.33 9.32 7.54
N LYS A 82 18.41 10.04 7.17
CA LYS A 82 19.72 10.02 7.82
C LYS A 82 19.59 9.93 9.35
N TYR A 83 20.20 8.88 9.92
CA TYR A 83 20.29 8.67 11.35
C TYR A 83 20.94 9.88 12.03
N ILE A 84 20.19 10.52 12.93
CA ILE A 84 20.69 11.61 13.78
C ILE A 84 21.06 10.96 15.12
N PRO A 85 22.36 10.82 15.45
CA PRO A 85 22.79 10.21 16.71
C PRO A 85 22.25 10.99 17.90
N GLU A 86 21.82 10.27 18.94
CA GLU A 86 21.14 10.75 20.16
C GLU A 86 22.02 11.63 21.07
N LYS A 87 22.59 12.71 20.57
CA LYS A 87 23.12 13.80 21.41
C LYS A 87 22.16 14.98 21.55
N GLU A 88 21.05 14.99 20.82
CA GLU A 88 20.06 16.08 20.89
C GLU A 88 18.63 15.50 20.90
N GLY A 89 18.12 15.18 22.09
CA GLY A 89 16.82 14.52 22.35
C GLY A 89 15.56 15.27 21.93
N TYR A 90 15.64 16.25 21.03
CA TYR A 90 14.51 17.07 20.57
C TYR A 90 13.81 16.51 19.31
N ILE A 91 14.45 15.56 18.61
CA ILE A 91 14.02 15.13 17.26
C ILE A 91 13.12 13.90 17.28
N VAL A 92 13.24 13.01 18.29
CA VAL A 92 12.32 11.88 18.45
C VAL A 92 10.88 12.37 18.59
N ALA A 93 10.67 13.50 19.27
CA ALA A 93 9.37 14.19 19.31
C ALA A 93 8.92 14.67 17.91
N LYS A 94 9.85 15.15 17.07
CA LYS A 94 9.54 15.71 15.75
C LYS A 94 9.07 14.65 14.73
N MET A 95 9.56 13.41 14.84
CA MET A 95 9.12 12.31 13.95
C MET A 95 7.75 11.73 14.36
N ILE A 96 7.40 11.76 15.65
CA ILE A 96 6.06 11.40 16.14
C ILE A 96 5.02 12.47 15.77
N ILE A 97 5.42 13.75 15.74
CA ILE A 97 4.50 14.87 15.49
C ILE A 97 4.06 14.97 14.01
N VAL A 98 4.91 14.62 13.04
CA VAL A 98 4.56 14.73 11.60
C VAL A 98 3.46 13.75 11.19
N SER A 99 3.37 12.57 11.81
CA SER A 99 2.27 11.63 11.55
C SER A 99 0.96 12.00 12.28
N GLY A 100 1.03 12.74 13.39
CA GLY A 100 -0.14 13.19 14.17
C GLY A 100 -0.78 14.51 13.70
N ILE A 101 -0.01 15.43 13.10
CA ILE A 101 -0.54 16.76 12.72
C ILE A 101 -1.49 16.70 11.50
N LEU A 102 -1.34 15.73 10.58
CA LEU A 102 -2.25 15.67 9.42
C LEU A 102 -3.71 15.39 9.82
N ASN A 103 -3.94 14.74 10.98
CA ASN A 103 -5.28 14.46 11.48
C ASN A 103 -5.92 15.63 12.25
N THR A 104 -5.15 16.62 12.74
CA THR A 104 -5.73 17.77 13.47
C THR A 104 -6.03 18.97 12.58
N VAL A 105 -5.39 19.09 11.41
CA VAL A 105 -5.66 20.18 10.46
C VAL A 105 -6.98 19.98 9.69
N THR A 106 -7.54 18.76 9.66
CA THR A 106 -8.80 18.48 8.96
C THR A 106 -10.06 18.75 9.82
N GLU A 107 -9.93 18.83 11.16
CA GLU A 107 -11.07 19.16 12.05
C GLU A 107 -11.22 20.66 12.35
N ILE A 108 -10.17 21.47 12.15
CA ILE A 108 -10.20 22.91 12.45
C ILE A 108 -10.74 23.73 11.26
N GLY A 109 -11.05 23.10 10.13
CA GLY A 109 -11.56 23.75 8.91
C GLY A 109 -13.07 23.64 8.66
N LYS A 110 -13.88 23.14 9.61
CA LYS A 110 -15.31 22.86 9.40
C LYS A 110 -16.29 23.25 10.53
N SER A 111 -15.95 24.18 11.42
CA SER A 111 -16.97 24.80 12.30
C SER A 111 -17.01 26.31 12.16
#